data_AF-A0A960V7X4-F1
#
_entry.id   AF-A0A960V7X4-F1
#
_cell.length_a   1.000
_cell.length_b   1.000
_cell.length_c   1.000
_cell.angle_alpha   90.00
_cell.angle_beta   90.00
_cell.angle_gamma   90.00
#
_symmetry.space_group_name_H-M   'P 1'
#
loop_
_entity.id
_entity.type
_entity.pdbx_description
1 polymer ?
#
loop_
_entity_poly.entity_id
_entity_poly.type
_entity_poly.pdbx_seq_one_letter_code
_entity_poly.pdbx_strand_id
1 'polypeptide(L)'
;MIDSLKTPGFIEYLVGMYAYYLPFILYMVWAPISIYDLSGKNEEGSAGIIWTLVLILIPVIGAALYLILGKSNIQKTVRFTMVYGGLGFFLFVFILAKILNV
;
A
#
# COMPACT_ATOMS: atom_id res chain seq x y z
N MET A 1 20.75 -22.99 27.48
CA MET A 1 20.71 -22.81 26.01
C MET A 1 19.94 -21.53 25.72
N ILE A 2 20.55 -20.36 25.97
CA ILE A 2 20.00 -19.02 25.69
C ILE A 2 21.09 -18.20 24.98
N ASP A 3 21.88 -18.86 24.14
CA ASP A 3 22.93 -18.22 23.35
C ASP A 3 22.56 -18.39 21.87
N SER A 4 21.84 -17.40 21.35
CA SER A 4 21.90 -16.89 19.96
C SER A 4 20.66 -16.04 19.66
N LEU A 5 20.39 -15.02 20.48
CA LEU A 5 19.61 -13.88 20.00
C LEU A 5 20.62 -12.88 19.44
N LYS A 6 20.81 -12.92 18.12
CA LYS A 6 21.60 -11.91 17.41
C LYS A 6 20.88 -10.57 17.60
N THR A 7 21.40 -9.71 18.46
CA THR A 7 20.83 -8.36 18.64
C THR A 7 20.97 -7.60 17.32
N PRO A 8 19.87 -7.21 16.67
CA PRO A 8 19.95 -6.46 15.43
C PRO A 8 20.63 -5.11 15.70
N GLY A 9 21.48 -4.68 14.76
CA GLY A 9 21.98 -3.31 14.75
C GLY A 9 20.84 -2.32 14.51
N PHE A 10 21.13 -1.03 14.66
CA PHE A 10 20.12 0.02 14.49
C PHE A 10 19.49 0.02 13.09
N ILE A 11 20.28 -0.23 12.04
CA ILE A 11 19.80 -0.26 10.65
C ILE A 11 18.90 -1.48 10.40
N GLU A 12 19.32 -2.65 10.88
CA GLU A 12 18.54 -3.89 10.85
C GLU A 12 17.19 -3.72 11.54
N TYR A 13 17.18 -3.08 12.71
CA TYR A 13 15.94 -2.77 13.42
C TYR A 13 15.04 -1.83 12.61
N LEU A 14 15.58 -0.72 12.08
CA LEU A 14 14.80 0.21 11.27
C LEU A 14 14.24 -0.45 10.01
N VAL A 15 15.06 -1.19 9.26
CA VAL A 15 14.63 -1.84 8.02
C VAL A 15 13.55 -2.89 8.31
N GLY A 16 13.74 -3.72 9.35
CA GLY A 16 12.73 -4.69 9.78
C GLY A 16 11.42 -4.02 10.18
N MET A 17 11.50 -2.91 10.95
CA MET A 17 10.34 -2.10 11.33
C MET A 17 9.59 -1.58 10.10
N TYR A 18 10.29 -0.93 9.17
CA TYR A 18 9.65 -0.40 7.96
C TYR A 18 9.09 -1.50 7.06
N ALA A 19 9.82 -2.61 6.86
CA ALA A 19 9.35 -3.75 6.06
C ALA A 19 8.05 -4.33 6.63
N TYR A 20 7.93 -4.38 7.96
CA TYR A 20 6.74 -4.85 8.66
C TYR A 20 5.57 -3.87 8.56
N TYR A 21 5.79 -2.57 8.81
CA TYR A 21 4.69 -1.59 8.86
C TYR A 21 4.26 -1.03 7.49
N LEU A 22 5.13 -1.06 6.48
CA LEU A 22 4.83 -0.48 5.17
C LEU A 22 3.55 -0.99 4.52
N PRO A 23 3.23 -2.29 4.51
CA PRO A 23 1.94 -2.77 3.98
C PRO A 23 0.72 -2.10 4.63
N PHE A 24 0.79 -1.86 5.95
CA PHE A 24 -0.28 -1.20 6.69
C PHE A 24 -0.34 0.30 6.38
N ILE A 25 0.81 0.95 6.20
CA ILE A 25 0.86 2.35 5.76
C ILE A 25 0.23 2.49 4.37
N LEU A 26 0.55 1.58 3.44
CA LEU A 26 -0.06 1.57 2.11
C LEU A 26 -1.59 1.35 2.19
N TYR A 27 -2.05 0.45 3.06
CA TYR A 27 -3.48 0.32 3.36
C TYR A 27 -4.10 1.64 3.84
N MET A 28 -3.49 2.26 4.86
CA MET A 28 -3.99 3.48 5.50
C MET A 28 -4.00 4.69 4.57
N VAL A 29 -3.18 4.69 3.52
CA VAL A 29 -3.13 5.77 2.54
C VAL A 29 -4.04 5.47 1.35
N TRP A 30 -3.85 4.32 0.68
CA TRP A 30 -4.54 4.05 -0.58
C TRP A 30 -6.03 3.78 -0.38
N ALA A 31 -6.42 3.02 0.65
CA ALA A 31 -7.82 2.62 0.82
C ALA A 31 -8.74 3.80 1.15
N PRO A 32 -8.43 4.68 2.14
CA PRO A 32 -9.29 5.83 2.42
C PRO A 32 -9.40 6.80 1.24
N ILE A 33 -8.29 7.04 0.53
CA ILE A 33 -8.30 7.94 -0.64
C ILE A 33 -9.17 7.36 -1.76
N SER A 34 -9.09 6.05 -1.98
CA SER A 34 -9.90 5.37 -3.00
C SER A 34 -11.38 5.39 -2.67
N ILE A 35 -11.74 5.16 -1.41
CA ILE A 35 -13.13 5.23 -0.94
C ILE A 35 -13.65 6.66 -1.05
N TYR A 36 -12.86 7.65 -0.63
CA TYR A 36 -13.21 9.06 -0.75
C TYR A 36 -13.47 9.46 -2.20
N ASP A 37 -12.55 9.13 -3.11
CA ASP A 37 -12.68 9.44 -4.53
C ASP A 37 -13.88 8.71 -5.17
N LEU A 38 -14.12 7.44 -4.83
CA LEU A 38 -15.29 6.69 -5.31
C LEU A 38 -16.61 7.29 -4.82
N SER A 39 -16.67 7.67 -3.54
CA SER A 39 -17.86 8.28 -2.93
C SER A 39 -18.20 9.63 -3.57
N GLY A 40 -17.20 10.43 -3.94
CA GLY A 40 -17.40 11.74 -4.58
C GLY A 40 -17.81 11.67 -6.05
N LYS A 41 -17.61 10.51 -6.72
CA LYS A 41 -17.94 10.35 -8.13
C LYS A 41 -19.41 10.06 -8.41
N ASN A 42 -20.21 9.71 -7.39
CA ASN A 42 -21.58 9.20 -7.57
C ASN A 42 -21.66 8.22 -8.75
N GLU A 43 -20.69 7.30 -8.84
CA GLU A 43 -20.54 6.44 -10.01
C GLU A 43 -21.66 5.38 -10.01
N GLU A 44 -22.73 5.67 -10.75
CA GLU A 44 -23.92 4.82 -10.84
C GLU A 44 -23.66 3.54 -11.66
N GLY A 45 -24.40 2.48 -11.33
CA GLY A 45 -24.37 1.21 -12.07
C GLY A 45 -23.32 0.20 -11.58
N SER A 46 -23.02 -0.78 -12.43
CA SER A 46 -22.20 -1.94 -12.07
C SER A 46 -20.75 -1.60 -11.71
N ALA A 47 -20.19 -0.54 -12.29
CA ALA A 47 -18.81 -0.12 -12.02
C ALA A 47 -18.62 0.34 -10.57
N GLY A 48 -19.54 1.15 -10.03
CA GLY A 48 -19.50 1.59 -8.64
C GLY A 48 -19.60 0.42 -7.66
N ILE A 49 -20.50 -0.53 -7.94
CA ILE A 49 -20.66 -1.76 -7.15
C ILE A 49 -19.39 -2.61 -7.17
N ILE A 50 -18.81 -2.84 -8.35
CA ILE A 50 -17.58 -3.64 -8.50
C ILE A 50 -16.44 -2.99 -7.72
N TRP A 51 -16.22 -1.69 -7.87
CA TRP A 51 -15.14 -1.01 -7.16
C TRP A 51 -15.36 -0.98 -5.65
N THR A 52 -16.60 -0.82 -5.20
CA THR A 52 -16.94 -0.95 -3.77
C THR A 52 -16.57 -2.33 -3.24
N LEU A 53 -16.95 -3.40 -3.95
CA LEU A 53 -16.61 -4.77 -3.56
C LEU A 53 -15.09 -5.01 -3.56
N VAL A 54 -14.38 -4.53 -4.58
CA VAL A 54 -12.92 -4.65 -4.68
C VAL A 54 -12.23 -3.96 -3.50
N LEU A 55 -12.66 -2.75 -3.14
CA LEU A 55 -12.10 -1.99 -2.02
C LEU A 55 -12.34 -2.66 -0.65
N ILE A 56 -13.49 -3.32 -0.48
CA ILE A 56 -13.82 -4.01 0.78
C ILE A 56 -13.09 -5.35 0.88
N LEU A 57 -13.04 -6.13 -0.20
CA LEU A 57 -12.51 -7.50 -0.17
C LEU A 57 -10.98 -7.56 -0.17
N ILE A 58 -10.31 -6.66 -0.88
CA ILE A 58 -8.85 -6.64 -1.02
C ILE A 58 -8.30 -5.23 -0.86
N PRO A 59 -8.41 -4.60 0.32
CA PRO A 59 -8.30 -3.15 0.46
C PRO A 59 -6.97 -2.53 0.01
N VAL A 60 -5.83 -3.22 0.17
CA VAL A 60 -4.54 -2.69 -0.32
C VAL A 60 -4.47 -2.76 -1.85
N ILE A 61 -4.61 -3.96 -2.39
CA ILE A 61 -4.45 -4.22 -3.83
C ILE A 61 -5.59 -3.56 -4.61
N GLY A 62 -6.81 -3.71 -4.13
CA GLY A 62 -8.02 -3.12 -4.68
C GLY A 62 -7.96 -1.59 -4.72
N ALA A 63 -7.45 -0.94 -3.68
CA ALA A 63 -7.25 0.50 -3.68
C ALA A 63 -6.19 0.96 -4.68
N ALA A 64 -5.05 0.26 -4.74
CA ALA A 64 -4.03 0.54 -5.75
C ALA A 64 -4.59 0.39 -7.17
N LEU A 65 -5.35 -0.67 -7.44
CA LEU A 65 -6.00 -0.93 -8.72
C LEU A 65 -7.05 0.13 -9.04
N TYR A 66 -7.86 0.55 -8.06
CA TYR A 66 -8.85 1.60 -8.23
C TYR A 66 -8.20 2.92 -8.63
N LEU A 67 -7.13 3.34 -7.94
CA LEU A 67 -6.42 4.58 -8.24
C LEU A 67 -5.80 4.56 -9.64
N ILE A 68 -5.42 3.39 -10.16
CA ILE A 68 -4.86 3.28 -11.51
C ILE A 68 -5.95 3.20 -12.58
N LEU A 69 -6.98 2.36 -12.36
CA LEU A 69 -7.93 1.90 -13.39
C LEU A 69 -9.36 2.41 -13.19
N GLY A 70 -9.76 2.75 -11.96
CA GLY A 70 -11.10 3.16 -11.56
C GLY A 70 -11.55 4.54 -12.03
N LYS A 71 -10.90 5.09 -13.07
CA LYS A 71 -11.16 6.43 -13.62
C LYS A 71 -11.20 7.52 -12.55
N SER A 72 -10.28 7.45 -11.58
CA SER A 72 -10.20 8.39 -10.45
C SER A 72 -10.18 9.86 -10.90
N ASN A 73 -10.85 10.74 -10.14
CA ASN A 73 -10.85 12.20 -10.39
C ASN A 73 -9.56 12.87 -9.93
N ILE A 74 -8.75 12.18 -9.13
CA ILE A 74 -7.43 12.64 -8.70
C ILE A 74 -6.52 12.80 -9.93
N GLN A 75 -5.74 13.88 -9.95
CA GLN A 75 -4.77 14.15 -11.02
C GLN A 75 -3.86 12.93 -11.26
N LYS A 76 -3.69 12.56 -12.55
CA LYS A 76 -2.96 11.35 -12.95
C LYS A 76 -1.55 11.24 -12.36
N THR A 77 -0.81 12.36 -12.30
CA THR A 77 0.53 12.39 -11.72
C THR A 77 0.50 12.03 -10.24
N VAL A 78 -0.40 12.66 -9.46
CA VAL A 78 -0.50 12.43 -8.01
C VAL A 78 -0.83 10.97 -7.71
N ARG A 79 -1.86 10.41 -8.35
CA ARG A 79 -2.26 9.01 -8.11
C ARG A 79 -1.17 8.01 -8.52
N PHE A 80 -0.48 8.24 -9.65
CA PHE A 80 0.57 7.33 -10.11
C PHE A 80 1.83 7.43 -9.25
N THR A 81 2.26 8.63 -8.89
CA THR A 81 3.38 8.79 -7.94
C THR A 81 3.04 8.18 -6.58
N MET A 82 1.81 8.33 -6.10
CA MET A 82 1.38 7.73 -4.83
C MET A 82 1.37 6.19 -4.88
N VAL A 83 0.84 5.59 -5.96
CA VAL A 83 0.75 4.13 -6.06
C VAL A 83 2.11 3.51 -6.41
N TYR A 84 2.76 3.97 -7.49
CA TYR A 84 4.04 3.40 -7.91
C TYR A 84 5.20 3.80 -7.01
N GLY A 85 5.18 5.01 -6.43
CA GLY A 85 6.17 5.42 -5.44
C GLY A 85 6.03 4.63 -4.14
N GLY A 86 4.79 4.47 -3.65
CA GLY A 86 4.53 3.65 -2.47
C GLY A 86 4.91 2.18 -2.68
N LEU A 87 4.52 1.60 -3.82
CA LEU A 87 4.88 0.21 -4.17
C LEU A 87 6.39 0.05 -4.37
N GLY A 88 7.04 0.98 -5.07
CA GLY A 88 8.47 0.97 -5.30
C GLY A 88 9.27 1.06 -4.00
N PHE A 89 8.85 1.94 -3.08
CA PHE A 89 9.47 2.06 -1.77
C PHE A 89 9.25 0.81 -0.91
N PHE A 90 8.05 0.24 -0.93
CA PHE A 90 7.77 -1.04 -0.26
C PHE A 90 8.69 -2.15 -0.77
N LEU A 91 8.80 -2.34 -2.09
CA LEU A 91 9.67 -3.36 -2.68
C LEU A 91 11.14 -3.11 -2.34
N PHE A 92 11.58 -1.86 -2.39
CA PHE A 92 12.94 -1.48 -2.01
C PHE A 92 13.26 -1.88 -0.57
N VAL A 93 12.42 -1.48 0.40
CA VAL A 93 12.63 -1.81 1.81
C VAL A 93 12.52 -3.32 2.05
N PHE A 94 11.59 -4.00 1.39
CA PHE A 94 11.43 -5.44 1.51
C PHE A 94 12.66 -6.20 1.00
N ILE A 95 13.23 -5.79 -0.13
CA ILE A 95 14.47 -6.35 -0.67
C ILE A 95 15.64 -6.09 0.30
N LEU A 96 15.75 -4.87 0.85
CA LEU A 96 16.76 -4.56 1.86
C LEU A 96 16.62 -5.45 3.11
N ALA A 97 15.40 -5.65 3.59
CA ALA A 97 15.15 -6.53 4.74
C ALA A 97 15.63 -7.96 4.47
N LYS A 98 15.32 -8.49 3.29
CA LYS A 98 15.81 -9.81 2.85
C LYS A 98 17.34 -9.88 2.77
N ILE A 99 18.01 -8.85 2.26
CA ILE A 99 19.48 -8.78 2.20
C ILE A 99 20.08 -8.77 3.62
N LEU A 100 19.47 -8.04 4.53
CA LEU A 100 19.93 -7.90 5.92
C LEU A 100 19.51 -9.07 6.82
N ASN A 101 18.69 -10.01 6.31
CA ASN A 101 18.09 -11.11 7.05
C ASN A 101 17.28 -10.64 8.28
N VAL A 102 16.46 -9.61 8.08
CA VAL A 102 15.49 -9.08 9.05
C VAL A 102 14.07 -9.09 8.54
#